data_AF-A0A5C4R641-F1
#
_entry.id   AF-A0A5C4R641-F1
#
_cell.length_a   1.000
_cell.length_b   1.000
_cell.length_c   1.000
_cell.angle_alpha   90.00
_cell.angle_beta   90.00
_cell.angle_gamma   90.00
#
_symmetry.space_group_name_H-M   'P 1'
#
loop_
_entity.id
_entity.type
_entity.pdbx_description
1 polymer ?
#
loop_
_entity_poly.entity_id
_entity_poly.type
_entity_poly.pdbx_seq_one_letter_code
_entity_poly.pdbx_strand_id
1 'polypeptide(L)'
;MTGTVSTKHPDYLDRVDEWALMRDCARGETAVKAAGERYLPMPSGFRVQEDGGAKMFEAYQTRAQFSEILAPTIRGMIGVIHRTEVQIDMPPAMQGLWERATADGLPLEALHRRITAELLLTGRYGLLADAASEGSDLPWLAGYTTEALINWSLSLSRDFFVLDESGLSRDGFSWKQHKAYRVLRLDEGRYSVEKYDGEEQEGEPV
;
A
#
# COMPACT_ATOMS: atom_id res chain seq x y z
N MET A 1 -16.49 -8.26 -20.97
CA MET A 1 -15.66 -9.17 -20.15
C MET A 1 -16.15 -9.03 -18.73
N THR A 2 -16.55 -10.13 -18.10
CA THR A 2 -16.81 -10.18 -16.65
C THR A 2 -15.47 -10.05 -15.91
N GLY A 3 -15.37 -9.13 -14.96
CA GLY A 3 -14.15 -8.92 -14.18
C GLY A 3 -13.90 -10.04 -13.17
N THR A 4 -12.64 -10.26 -12.82
CA THR A 4 -12.18 -11.13 -11.71
C THR A 4 -12.07 -10.35 -10.40
N VAL A 5 -11.79 -11.02 -9.27
CA VAL A 5 -11.54 -10.37 -7.97
C VAL A 5 -10.35 -9.40 -8.02
N SER A 6 -9.39 -9.62 -8.93
CA SER A 6 -8.24 -8.73 -9.15
C SER A 6 -8.54 -7.51 -10.04
N THR A 7 -9.80 -7.32 -10.50
CA THR A 7 -10.20 -6.17 -11.31
C THR A 7 -10.04 -4.88 -10.50
N LYS A 8 -9.34 -3.90 -11.07
CA LYS A 8 -9.06 -2.61 -10.43
C LYS A 8 -10.12 -1.56 -10.74
N HIS A 9 -10.41 -0.69 -9.77
CA HIS A 9 -11.30 0.46 -9.97
C HIS A 9 -10.71 1.43 -11.02
N PRO A 10 -11.51 2.13 -11.85
CA PRO A 10 -11.01 3.11 -12.81
C PRO A 10 -10.09 4.18 -12.19
N ASP A 11 -10.49 4.78 -11.06
CA ASP A 11 -9.65 5.74 -10.32
C ASP A 11 -8.35 5.14 -9.76
N TYR A 12 -8.27 3.82 -9.58
CA TYR A 12 -7.01 3.17 -9.26
C TYR A 12 -6.09 3.21 -10.47
N LEU A 13 -6.61 2.82 -11.64
CA LEU A 13 -5.85 2.78 -12.89
C LEU A 13 -5.37 4.17 -13.31
N ASP A 14 -6.17 5.21 -13.04
CA ASP A 14 -5.81 6.61 -13.29
C ASP A 14 -4.64 7.12 -12.42
N ARG A 15 -4.40 6.52 -11.25
CA ARG A 15 -3.45 7.05 -10.24
C ARG A 15 -2.27 6.13 -9.94
N VAL A 16 -2.32 4.87 -10.33
CA VAL A 16 -1.30 3.86 -9.97
C VAL A 16 0.12 4.29 -10.35
N ASP A 17 0.28 4.98 -11.48
CA ASP A 17 1.60 5.45 -11.91
C ASP A 17 2.12 6.64 -11.07
N GLU A 18 1.22 7.50 -10.59
CA GLU A 18 1.56 8.59 -9.66
C GLU A 18 1.99 8.03 -8.30
N TRP A 19 1.28 7.00 -7.80
CA TRP A 19 1.66 6.33 -6.56
C TRP A 19 3.02 5.67 -6.68
N ALA A 20 3.29 4.95 -7.77
CA ALA A 20 4.60 4.34 -8.03
C ALA A 20 5.71 5.41 -8.07
N LEU A 21 5.49 6.54 -8.75
CA LEU A 21 6.43 7.66 -8.75
C LEU A 21 6.72 8.18 -7.34
N MET A 22 5.67 8.41 -6.54
CA MET A 22 5.81 8.91 -5.17
C MET A 22 6.58 7.91 -4.29
N ARG A 23 6.29 6.61 -4.39
CA ARG A 23 7.01 5.54 -3.67
C ARG A 23 8.47 5.48 -4.05
N ASP A 24 8.80 5.55 -5.34
CA ASP A 24 10.19 5.54 -5.80
C ASP A 24 10.93 6.79 -5.36
N CYS A 25 10.34 7.98 -5.50
CA CYS A 25 10.93 9.23 -5.01
C CYS A 25 11.13 9.22 -3.49
N ALA A 26 10.24 8.59 -2.72
CA ALA A 26 10.39 8.48 -1.27
C ALA A 26 11.45 7.45 -0.86
N ARG A 27 11.67 6.42 -1.68
CA ARG A 27 12.74 5.43 -1.51
C ARG A 27 14.13 6.00 -1.87
N GLY A 28 14.16 7.00 -2.77
CA GLY A 28 15.33 7.83 -3.06
C GLY A 28 16.00 7.52 -4.40
N GLU A 29 17.20 8.08 -4.60
CA GLU A 29 17.92 8.07 -5.88
C GLU A 29 18.09 6.68 -6.48
N THR A 30 18.46 5.69 -5.66
CA THR A 30 18.66 4.30 -6.11
C THR A 30 17.39 3.73 -6.73
N ALA A 31 16.22 4.04 -6.16
CA ALA A 31 14.93 3.59 -6.66
C ALA A 31 14.61 4.16 -8.04
N VAL A 32 14.76 5.47 -8.15
CA VAL A 32 14.44 6.24 -9.35
C VAL A 32 15.38 5.85 -10.50
N LYS A 33 16.68 5.70 -10.22
CA LYS A 33 17.64 5.23 -11.22
C LYS A 33 17.38 3.77 -11.62
N ALA A 34 17.05 2.89 -10.68
CA ALA A 34 16.75 1.49 -10.99
C ALA A 34 15.49 1.31 -11.85
N ALA A 35 14.55 2.26 -11.83
CA ALA A 35 13.38 2.26 -12.71
C ALA A 35 13.72 2.55 -14.20
N GLY A 36 14.97 2.91 -14.49
CA GLY A 36 15.51 3.00 -15.85
C GLY A 36 14.71 3.96 -16.74
N GLU A 37 14.35 3.49 -17.93
CA GLU A 37 13.67 4.31 -18.94
C GLU A 37 12.31 4.87 -18.50
N ARG A 38 11.70 4.35 -17.42
CA ARG A 38 10.46 4.91 -16.85
C ARG A 38 10.65 6.37 -16.41
N TYR A 39 11.79 6.70 -15.80
CA TYR A 39 12.08 8.05 -15.31
C TYR A 39 13.27 8.71 -16.03
N LEU A 40 14.14 7.91 -16.64
CA LEU A 40 15.32 8.35 -17.38
C LEU A 40 15.24 7.81 -18.81
N PRO A 41 14.39 8.36 -19.69
CA PRO A 41 14.23 7.86 -21.05
C PRO A 41 15.55 7.84 -21.80
N MET A 42 15.87 6.74 -22.47
CA MET A 42 17.13 6.63 -23.20
C MET A 42 17.11 7.56 -24.42
N PRO A 43 18.09 8.47 -24.57
CA PRO A 43 18.21 9.32 -25.75
C PRO A 43 18.29 8.47 -27.03
N SER A 44 17.55 8.86 -28.07
CA SER A 44 17.50 8.11 -29.34
C SER A 44 18.87 7.90 -29.98
N GLY A 45 19.80 8.84 -29.82
CA GLY A 45 21.17 8.74 -30.32
C GLY A 45 22.00 7.63 -29.67
N PHE A 46 21.63 7.13 -28.49
CA PHE A 46 22.32 6.00 -27.86
C PHE A 46 21.98 4.69 -28.55
N ARG A 47 20.75 4.55 -29.05
CA ARG A 47 20.26 3.31 -29.68
C ARG A 47 20.95 2.95 -31.00
N VAL A 48 21.73 3.87 -31.56
CA VAL A 48 22.49 3.68 -32.82
C VAL A 48 23.81 2.93 -32.56
N GLN A 49 24.22 2.79 -31.29
CA GLN A 49 25.45 2.07 -30.93
C GLN A 49 25.29 0.56 -31.14
N GLU A 50 26.41 -0.13 -31.38
CA GLU A 50 26.43 -1.59 -31.61
C GLU A 50 25.87 -2.40 -30.43
N ASP A 51 25.99 -1.89 -29.20
CA ASP A 51 25.44 -2.48 -27.98
C ASP A 51 24.00 -2.04 -27.68
N GLY A 52 23.33 -1.40 -28.65
CA GLY A 52 22.01 -0.79 -28.47
C GLY A 52 22.00 0.41 -27.51
N GLY A 53 23.16 0.95 -27.15
CA GLY A 53 23.31 2.10 -26.26
C GLY A 53 23.46 1.74 -24.78
N ALA A 54 23.60 0.46 -24.43
CA ALA A 54 23.61 -0.02 -23.05
C ALA A 54 24.66 0.67 -22.16
N LYS A 55 25.94 0.71 -22.59
CA LYS A 55 27.01 1.36 -21.81
C LYS A 55 26.81 2.87 -21.69
N MET A 56 26.33 3.50 -22.75
CA MET A 56 26.03 4.94 -22.74
C MET A 56 24.87 5.26 -21.80
N PHE A 57 23.86 4.39 -21.78
CA PHE A 57 22.70 4.53 -20.91
C PHE A 57 23.05 4.30 -19.42
N GLU A 58 23.89 3.31 -19.11
CA GLU A 58 24.41 3.11 -17.76
C GLU A 58 25.18 4.34 -17.26
N ALA A 59 26.07 4.90 -18.09
CA ALA A 59 26.81 6.11 -17.77
C ALA A 59 25.89 7.33 -17.60
N TYR A 60 24.83 7.43 -18.41
CA TYR A 60 23.80 8.46 -18.28
C TYR A 60 23.04 8.36 -16.96
N GLN A 61 22.52 7.17 -16.62
CA GLN A 61 21.82 6.93 -15.36
C GLN A 61 22.72 7.20 -14.14
N THR A 62 23.98 6.76 -14.20
CA THR A 62 24.96 6.99 -13.12
C THR A 62 25.16 8.49 -12.85
N ARG A 63 25.24 9.30 -13.91
CA ARG A 63 25.45 10.77 -13.80
C ARG A 63 24.18 11.56 -13.54
N ALA A 64 23.00 10.99 -13.77
CA ALA A 64 21.73 11.67 -13.49
C ALA A 64 21.69 12.10 -12.03
N GLN A 65 21.27 13.33 -11.76
CA GLN A 65 21.13 13.83 -10.40
C GLN A 65 19.69 13.68 -9.96
N PHE A 66 19.48 13.10 -8.78
CA PHE A 66 18.18 13.04 -8.15
C PHE A 66 18.14 14.03 -6.99
N SER A 67 17.03 14.76 -6.86
CA SER A 67 16.84 15.70 -5.77
C SER A 67 16.08 15.03 -4.63
N GLU A 68 16.79 14.73 -3.55
CA GLU A 68 16.28 14.07 -2.34
C GLU A 68 15.42 15.02 -1.47
N ILE A 69 14.35 15.60 -2.04
CA ILE A 69 13.48 16.55 -1.34
C ILE A 69 12.29 15.83 -0.69
N LEU A 70 11.70 14.85 -1.38
CA LEU A 70 10.42 14.27 -0.97
C LEU A 70 10.49 13.59 0.42
N ALA A 71 11.46 12.69 0.61
CA ALA A 71 11.55 11.92 1.85
C ALA A 71 11.85 12.81 3.09
N PRO A 72 12.79 13.78 3.04
CA PRO A 72 12.96 14.75 4.12
C PRO A 72 11.71 15.61 4.38
N THR A 73 11.02 16.05 3.33
CA THR A 73 9.79 16.85 3.46
C THR A 73 8.68 16.06 4.17
N ILE A 74 8.44 14.80 3.78
CA ILE A 74 7.46 13.94 4.46
C ILE A 74 7.84 13.72 5.92
N ARG A 75 9.11 13.39 6.22
CA ARG A 75 9.58 13.22 7.61
C ARG A 75 9.40 14.50 8.44
N GLY A 76 9.71 15.66 7.85
CA GLY A 76 9.49 16.96 8.48
C GLY A 76 8.02 17.22 8.80
N MET A 77 7.13 16.97 7.85
CA MET A 77 5.68 17.13 8.04
C MET A 77 5.13 16.19 9.11
N ILE A 78 5.56 14.92 9.13
CA ILE A 78 5.19 13.97 10.21
C ILE A 78 5.66 14.51 11.56
N GLY A 79 6.90 15.01 11.66
CA GLY A 79 7.42 15.60 12.89
C GLY A 79 6.62 16.81 13.37
N VAL A 80 6.14 17.65 12.45
CA VAL A 80 5.28 18.80 12.77
C VAL A 80 3.89 18.36 13.24
N ILE A 81 3.24 17.44 12.52
CA ILE A 81 1.90 16.94 12.84
C ILE A 81 1.89 16.25 14.20
N HIS A 82 2.89 15.41 14.46
CA HIS A 82 3.00 14.61 15.69
C HIS A 82 3.83 15.29 16.78
N ARG A 83 4.05 16.61 16.69
CA ARG A 83 4.73 17.38 17.75
C ARG A 83 3.86 17.49 19.00
N THR A 84 2.56 17.58 18.81
CA THR A 84 1.58 17.57 19.88
C THR A 84 0.92 16.20 19.91
N GLU A 85 0.88 15.61 21.09
CA GLU A 85 0.27 14.31 21.31
C GLU A 85 -1.23 14.37 21.02
N VAL A 86 -1.74 13.42 20.24
CA VAL A 86 -3.16 13.35 19.92
C VAL A 86 -3.91 12.84 21.14
N GLN A 87 -4.88 13.63 21.59
CA GLN A 87 -5.80 13.24 22.65
C GLN A 87 -6.88 12.36 22.05
N ILE A 88 -6.76 11.04 22.22
CA ILE A 88 -7.75 10.06 21.78
C ILE A 88 -8.62 9.70 22.99
N ASP A 89 -9.88 10.13 22.96
CA ASP A 89 -10.87 9.69 23.93
C ASP A 89 -11.34 8.27 23.56
N MET A 90 -11.24 7.35 24.50
CA MET A 90 -11.46 5.93 24.25
C MET A 90 -12.08 5.22 25.46
N PRO A 91 -13.09 4.35 25.25
CA PRO A 91 -13.69 3.59 26.34
C PRO A 91 -12.66 2.75 27.10
N PRO A 92 -12.84 2.53 28.42
CA PRO A 92 -11.92 1.72 29.22
C PRO A 92 -11.62 0.34 28.64
N ALA A 93 -12.64 -0.29 28.03
CA ALA A 93 -12.52 -1.60 27.39
C ALA A 93 -11.57 -1.63 26.18
N MET A 94 -11.23 -0.48 25.59
CA MET A 94 -10.35 -0.38 24.41
C MET A 94 -8.96 0.19 24.74
N GLN A 95 -8.70 0.55 26.00
CA GLN A 95 -7.42 1.12 26.46
C GLN A 95 -6.19 0.32 26.01
N GLY A 96 -6.29 -1.02 25.91
CA GLY A 96 -5.19 -1.86 25.45
C GLY A 96 -4.71 -1.59 24.01
N LEU A 97 -5.51 -0.92 23.18
CA LEU A 97 -5.09 -0.50 21.84
C LEU A 97 -3.91 0.47 21.87
N TRP A 98 -3.73 1.24 22.96
CA TRP A 98 -2.56 2.11 23.13
C TRP A 98 -1.25 1.32 23.03
N GLU A 99 -1.19 0.15 23.65
CA GLU A 99 -0.01 -0.71 23.67
C GLU A 99 0.08 -1.59 22.42
N ARG A 100 -1.07 -2.08 21.93
CA ARG A 100 -1.15 -2.97 20.77
C ARG A 100 -2.43 -2.73 19.97
N ALA A 101 -2.33 -1.86 18.96
CA ALA A 101 -3.43 -1.53 18.06
C ALA A 101 -3.54 -2.47 16.85
N THR A 102 -2.44 -3.11 16.42
CA THR A 102 -2.39 -3.92 15.21
C THR A 102 -1.99 -5.38 15.50
N ALA A 103 -2.28 -6.30 14.57
CA ALA A 103 -1.91 -7.70 14.71
C ALA A 103 -0.40 -7.91 14.87
N ASP A 104 0.41 -7.13 14.14
CA ASP A 104 1.89 -7.12 14.18
C ASP A 104 2.46 -6.41 15.41
N GLY A 105 1.63 -5.89 16.30
CA GLY A 105 2.07 -5.40 17.61
C GLY A 105 2.37 -3.90 17.69
N LEU A 106 1.90 -3.09 16.73
CA LEU A 106 2.16 -1.64 16.78
C LEU A 106 1.29 -0.96 17.84
N PRO A 107 1.88 -0.07 18.65
CA PRO A 107 1.14 0.87 19.48
C PRO A 107 0.27 1.82 18.62
N LEU A 108 -0.80 2.36 19.19
CA LEU A 108 -1.73 3.26 18.50
C LEU A 108 -1.03 4.50 17.93
N GLU A 109 -0.06 5.07 18.64
CA GLU A 109 0.73 6.21 18.18
C GLU A 109 1.59 5.88 16.95
N ALA A 110 2.19 4.69 16.94
CA ALA A 110 3.01 4.24 15.82
C ALA A 110 2.13 3.99 14.58
N LEU A 111 0.94 3.43 14.77
CA LEU A 111 -0.08 3.32 13.73
C LEU A 111 -0.50 4.71 13.22
N HIS A 112 -0.75 5.68 14.11
CA HIS A 112 -1.12 7.05 13.71
C HIS A 112 -0.03 7.74 12.87
N ARG A 113 1.25 7.55 13.23
CA ARG A 113 2.39 8.01 12.41
C ARG A 113 2.42 7.34 11.04
N ARG A 114 2.15 6.03 10.97
CA ARG A 114 2.05 5.29 9.70
C ARG A 114 0.92 5.81 8.83
N ILE A 115 -0.29 6.02 9.39
CA ILE A 115 -1.44 6.61 8.68
C ILE A 115 -1.03 7.97 8.08
N THR A 116 -0.41 8.83 8.88
CA THR A 116 0.02 10.16 8.43
C THR A 116 1.04 10.07 7.29
N ALA A 117 2.02 9.16 7.39
CA ALA A 117 3.02 8.95 6.35
C ALA A 117 2.38 8.52 5.02
N GLU A 118 1.45 7.58 5.08
CA GLU A 118 0.73 7.05 3.91
C GLU A 118 -0.18 8.10 3.26
N LEU A 119 -0.89 8.89 4.07
CA LEU A 119 -1.69 10.02 3.60
C LEU A 119 -0.84 11.09 2.90
N LEU A 120 0.34 11.42 3.45
CA LEU A 120 1.24 12.40 2.84
C LEU A 120 1.90 11.87 1.56
N LEU A 121 2.09 10.55 1.45
CA LEU A 121 2.81 9.93 0.34
C LEU A 121 1.90 9.55 -0.83
N THR A 122 0.75 8.94 -0.55
CA THR A 122 -0.15 8.37 -1.57
C THR A 122 -1.60 8.86 -1.46
N GLY A 123 -1.92 9.67 -0.44
CA GLY A 123 -3.21 10.34 -0.31
C GLY A 123 -4.32 9.48 0.31
N ARG A 124 -4.11 8.18 0.52
CA ARG A 124 -5.10 7.28 1.14
C ARG A 124 -4.41 6.27 2.06
N TYR A 125 -5.18 5.74 3.00
CA TYR A 125 -4.77 4.61 3.83
C TYR A 125 -6.03 3.92 4.34
N GLY A 126 -6.13 2.61 4.15
CA GLY A 126 -7.24 1.80 4.63
C GLY A 126 -6.98 1.31 6.05
N LEU A 127 -8.00 1.36 6.89
CA LEU A 127 -8.02 0.69 8.18
C LEU A 127 -9.23 -0.25 8.22
N LEU A 128 -8.98 -1.52 8.52
CA LEU A 128 -10.01 -2.51 8.74
C LEU A 128 -9.90 -2.98 10.19
N ALA A 129 -10.97 -2.84 10.95
CA ALA A 129 -11.07 -3.46 12.27
C ALA A 129 -11.43 -4.93 12.07
N ASP A 130 -10.64 -5.83 12.66
CA ASP A 130 -10.89 -7.27 12.64
C ASP A 130 -11.06 -7.79 14.08
N ALA A 131 -11.68 -8.95 14.19
CA ALA A 131 -12.01 -9.56 15.47
C ALA A 131 -10.76 -9.87 16.29
N ALA A 132 -10.95 -9.96 17.60
CA ALA A 132 -9.86 -10.19 18.52
C ALA A 132 -9.11 -11.48 18.20
N SER A 133 -7.77 -11.43 18.24
CA SER A 133 -6.94 -12.63 18.16
C SER A 133 -7.21 -13.54 19.35
N GLU A 134 -7.05 -14.85 19.16
CA GLU A 134 -7.30 -15.86 20.20
C GLU A 134 -6.64 -15.49 21.54
N GLY A 135 -7.45 -15.40 22.61
CA GLY A 135 -7.00 -15.00 23.96
C GLY A 135 -7.04 -13.49 24.26
N SER A 136 -7.59 -12.67 23.38
CA SER A 136 -7.88 -11.25 23.60
C SER A 136 -9.37 -10.97 23.35
N ASP A 137 -9.94 -9.99 24.06
CA ASP A 137 -11.26 -9.42 23.75
C ASP A 137 -11.14 -8.12 22.94
N LEU A 138 -9.90 -7.65 22.70
CA LEU A 138 -9.63 -6.42 21.96
C LEU A 138 -9.58 -6.68 20.45
N PRO A 139 -10.30 -5.89 19.63
CA PRO A 139 -10.11 -5.91 18.19
C PRO A 139 -8.70 -5.44 17.83
N TRP A 140 -8.28 -5.71 16.61
CA TRP A 140 -7.05 -5.14 16.07
C TRP A 140 -7.32 -4.46 14.73
N LEU A 141 -6.44 -3.53 14.37
CA LEU A 141 -6.54 -2.74 13.16
C LEU A 141 -5.56 -3.29 12.12
N ALA A 142 -6.10 -3.75 11.00
CA ALA A 142 -5.35 -4.07 9.80
C ALA A 142 -5.19 -2.79 8.96
N GLY A 143 -3.95 -2.45 8.65
CA GLY A 143 -3.63 -1.30 7.81
C GLY A 143 -3.35 -1.70 6.36
N TYR A 144 -4.00 -1.04 5.41
CA TYR A 144 -3.86 -1.28 3.98
C TYR A 144 -3.33 -0.03 3.29
N THR A 145 -2.25 -0.18 2.52
CA THR A 145 -1.75 0.92 1.68
C THR A 145 -2.75 1.26 0.58
N THR A 146 -2.59 2.42 -0.04
CA THR A 146 -3.41 2.85 -1.18
C THR A 146 -3.46 1.80 -2.29
N GLU A 147 -2.33 1.16 -2.58
CA GLU A 147 -2.18 0.17 -3.64
C GLU A 147 -2.88 -1.16 -3.34
N ALA A 148 -3.09 -1.46 -2.05
CA ALA A 148 -3.78 -2.68 -1.61
C ALA A 148 -5.31 -2.53 -1.72
N LEU A 149 -5.87 -1.32 -1.67
CA LEU A 149 -7.29 -1.12 -1.96
C LEU A 149 -7.49 -1.05 -3.48
N ILE A 150 -7.75 -2.19 -4.12
CA ILE A 150 -7.75 -2.31 -5.58
C ILE A 150 -9.11 -2.00 -6.21
N ASN A 151 -10.21 -2.22 -5.50
CA ASN A 151 -11.55 -1.97 -6.02
C ASN A 151 -12.51 -1.49 -4.94
N TRP A 152 -13.49 -0.67 -5.30
CA TRP A 152 -14.47 -0.13 -4.37
C TRP A 152 -15.73 0.36 -5.10
N SER A 153 -16.81 0.50 -4.35
CA SER A 153 -18.05 1.11 -4.82
C SER A 153 -17.90 2.61 -5.10
N LEU A 154 -18.61 3.11 -6.11
CA LEU A 154 -18.69 4.54 -6.38
C LEU A 154 -19.27 5.30 -5.16
N SER A 155 -18.86 6.56 -4.99
CA SER A 155 -18.78 7.26 -3.70
C SER A 155 -20.03 7.31 -2.81
N LEU A 156 -21.21 6.93 -3.32
CA LEU A 156 -22.49 7.03 -2.64
C LEU A 156 -22.90 5.77 -1.88
N SER A 157 -22.54 4.56 -2.33
CA SER A 157 -23.01 3.33 -1.67
C SER A 157 -22.07 2.85 -0.56
N ARG A 158 -20.75 2.97 -0.73
CA ARG A 158 -19.71 2.56 0.27
C ARG A 158 -19.94 1.16 0.84
N ASP A 159 -20.44 0.27 0.00
CA ASP A 159 -20.93 -1.06 0.34
C ASP A 159 -20.04 -2.18 -0.20
N PHE A 160 -19.03 -1.84 -1.00
CA PHE A 160 -18.13 -2.80 -1.63
C PHE A 160 -16.70 -2.29 -1.62
N PHE A 161 -15.77 -3.14 -1.19
CA PHE A 161 -14.32 -2.92 -1.26
C PHE A 161 -13.61 -4.25 -1.56
N VAL A 162 -12.50 -4.18 -2.30
CA VAL A 162 -11.60 -5.31 -2.53
C VAL A 162 -10.19 -4.91 -2.13
N LEU A 163 -9.62 -5.72 -1.25
CA LEU A 163 -8.28 -5.57 -0.71
C LEU A 163 -7.38 -6.67 -1.30
N ASP A 164 -6.24 -6.26 -1.84
CA ASP A 164 -5.17 -7.14 -2.30
C ASP A 164 -4.25 -7.47 -1.12
N GLU A 165 -4.34 -8.71 -0.65
CA GLU A 165 -3.49 -9.29 0.40
C GLU A 165 -2.37 -10.16 -0.20
N SER A 166 -2.16 -10.06 -1.52
CA SER A 166 -1.12 -10.81 -2.22
C SER A 166 0.27 -10.41 -1.74
N GLY A 167 1.16 -11.39 -1.62
CA GLY A 167 2.50 -11.17 -1.11
C GLY A 167 3.37 -12.40 -1.17
N LEU A 168 4.55 -12.30 -0.58
CA LEU A 168 5.43 -13.45 -0.40
C LEU A 168 4.98 -14.26 0.81
N SER A 169 4.64 -15.53 0.58
CA SER A 169 4.41 -16.51 1.64
C SER A 169 5.65 -17.39 1.81
N ARG A 170 5.97 -17.73 3.06
CA ARG A 170 7.14 -18.56 3.38
C ARG A 170 6.79 -20.04 3.25
N ASP A 171 7.51 -20.74 2.40
CA ASP A 171 7.47 -22.19 2.27
C ASP A 171 8.83 -22.77 2.68
N GLY A 172 8.92 -23.19 3.95
CA GLY A 172 10.17 -23.62 4.57
C GLY A 172 11.22 -22.50 4.61
N PHE A 173 12.30 -22.67 3.85
CA PHE A 173 13.36 -21.66 3.67
C PHE A 173 13.21 -20.86 2.37
N SER A 174 12.15 -21.13 1.59
CA SER A 174 11.87 -20.44 0.33
C SER A 174 10.70 -19.47 0.47
N TRP A 175 10.59 -18.56 -0.48
CA TRP A 175 9.49 -17.60 -0.57
C TRP A 175 8.77 -17.82 -1.90
N LYS A 176 7.44 -17.90 -1.85
CA LYS A 176 6.58 -18.06 -3.03
C LYS A 176 5.62 -16.89 -3.11
N GLN A 177 5.35 -16.42 -4.32
CA GLN A 177 4.29 -15.45 -4.53
C GLN A 177 2.94 -16.13 -4.27
N HIS A 178 2.16 -15.56 -3.37
CA HIS A 178 0.82 -15.98 -3.04
C HIS A 178 -0.16 -14.86 -3.43
N LYS A 179 -1.22 -15.22 -4.16
CA LYS A 179 -2.29 -14.27 -4.49
C LYS A 179 -3.43 -14.47 -3.52
N ALA A 180 -3.79 -13.42 -2.80
CA ALA A 180 -4.89 -13.45 -1.84
C ALA A 180 -5.66 -12.14 -1.94
N TYR A 181 -6.99 -12.23 -1.92
CA TYR A 181 -7.87 -11.08 -1.95
C TYR A 181 -8.92 -11.19 -0.87
N ARG A 182 -9.29 -10.04 -0.32
CA ARG A 182 -10.39 -9.92 0.64
C ARG A 182 -11.45 -9.00 0.06
N VAL A 183 -12.67 -9.51 -0.07
CA VAL A 183 -13.84 -8.76 -0.53
C VAL A 183 -14.69 -8.42 0.68
N LEU A 184 -15.00 -7.13 0.83
CA LEU A 184 -15.83 -6.58 1.89
C LEU A 184 -17.16 -6.13 1.29
N ARG A 185 -18.28 -6.61 1.83
CA ARG A 185 -19.62 -6.21 1.39
C ARG A 185 -20.48 -5.74 2.55
N LEU A 186 -21.35 -4.78 2.29
CA LEU A 186 -22.37 -4.31 3.23
C LEU A 186 -23.73 -4.32 2.55
N ASP A 187 -24.45 -5.42 2.67
CA ASP A 187 -25.76 -5.63 2.06
C ASP A 187 -26.86 -5.51 3.12
N GLU A 188 -27.76 -4.54 2.97
CA GLU A 188 -28.90 -4.32 3.89
C GLU A 188 -28.48 -4.20 5.38
N GLY A 189 -27.32 -3.59 5.64
CA GLY A 189 -26.76 -3.43 6.99
C GLY A 189 -26.09 -4.69 7.55
N ARG A 190 -25.97 -5.77 6.76
CA ARG A 190 -25.18 -6.95 7.09
C ARG A 190 -23.82 -6.86 6.43
N TYR A 191 -22.79 -6.87 7.26
CA TYR A 191 -21.41 -6.91 6.80
C TYR A 191 -20.98 -8.35 6.55
N SER A 192 -20.39 -8.61 5.38
CA SER A 192 -19.80 -9.90 5.03
C SER A 192 -18.37 -9.73 4.50
N VAL A 193 -17.56 -10.75 4.74
CA VAL A 193 -16.17 -10.84 4.31
C VAL A 193 -15.98 -12.15 3.58
N GLU A 194 -15.42 -12.09 2.39
CA GLU A 194 -15.04 -13.26 1.59
C GLU A 194 -13.54 -13.18 1.30
N LYS A 195 -12.84 -14.30 1.49
CA LYS A 195 -11.41 -14.42 1.16
C LYS A 195 -11.25 -15.32 -0.05
N TYR A 196 -10.36 -14.92 -0.95
CA TYR A 196 -10.07 -15.62 -2.19
C TYR A 196 -8.58 -15.92 -2.25
N ASP A 197 -8.23 -17.19 -2.40
CA ASP A 197 -6.87 -17.65 -2.72
C ASP A 197 -6.76 -17.84 -4.25
N GLY A 198 -6.17 -16.86 -4.94
CA GLY A 198 -6.11 -16.81 -6.40
C GLY A 198 -7.03 -15.75 -7.03
N GLU A 199 -7.11 -15.73 -8.36
CA GLU A 199 -7.84 -14.68 -9.12
C GLU A 199 -9.22 -15.12 -9.61
N GLU A 200 -9.61 -16.38 -9.41
CA GLU A 200 -10.88 -16.92 -9.91
C GLU A 200 -12.04 -16.59 -8.96
N GLN A 201 -13.24 -16.39 -9.53
CA GLN A 201 -14.49 -16.14 -8.77
C GLN A 201 -14.91 -17.33 -7.89
N GLU A 202 -14.31 -18.51 -8.07
CA GLU A 202 -14.64 -19.75 -7.38
C GLU A 202 -13.56 -20.14 -6.36
N GLY A 203 -13.01 -19.15 -5.63
CA GLY A 203 -12.35 -19.46 -4.37
C GLY A 203 -13.41 -19.85 -3.36
N GLU A 204 -13.41 -21.09 -2.87
CA GLU A 204 -14.24 -21.43 -1.71
C GLU A 204 -13.90 -20.48 -0.56
N PRO A 205 -14.91 -19.90 0.12
CA PRO A 205 -14.65 -19.05 1.28
C PRO A 205 -13.91 -19.88 2.34
N VAL A 206 -12.69 -19.45 2.66
CA VAL A 206 -11.86 -20.01 3.74
C VAL A 206 -12.26 -19.42 5.09
#